data_AF-A0A1F7YCG6-F1
#
_entry.id   AF-A0A1F7YCG6-F1
#
_cell.length_a   1.000
_cell.length_b   1.000
_cell.length_c   1.000
_cell.angle_alpha   90.00
_cell.angle_beta   90.00
_cell.angle_gamma   90.00
#
_symmetry.space_group_name_H-M   'P 1'
#
loop_
_entity.id
_entity.type
_entity.pdbx_description
1 polymer ?
#
loop_
_entity_poly.entity_id
_entity_poly.type
_entity_poly.pdbx_seq_one_letter_code
_entity_poly.pdbx_strand_id
1 'polypeptide(L)'
;MRKLIFFVIAITALSALAFAGVTLFNNIKKPTPPIQSLENLKDLRIGSVRIKVEIAKTPEERVMGLSDRESLAKDNGMLFTFSEKNIKPLFWMKDMRFGLDFIWINDRKVIQIDKGINPPAQGTPDNALQIFSPNDPANYVLEVNSGFSDSMGVKVGDYVDITQL
;
A
#
# COMPACT_ATOMS: atom_id res chain seq x y z
N MET A 1 -17.49 -58.29 19.84
CA MET A 1 -18.53 -57.35 19.32
C MET A 1 -18.54 -55.97 20.01
N ARG A 2 -18.07 -55.80 21.27
CA ARG A 2 -18.05 -54.47 21.95
C ARG A 2 -16.82 -53.59 21.67
N LYS A 3 -15.75 -54.09 21.03
CA LYS A 3 -14.55 -53.29 20.69
C LYS A 3 -14.60 -52.62 19.31
N LEU A 4 -15.54 -53.01 18.44
CA LEU A 4 -15.69 -52.46 17.09
C LEU A 4 -16.55 -51.19 17.06
N ILE A 5 -17.43 -51.00 18.07
CA ILE A 5 -18.33 -49.85 18.17
C ILE A 5 -17.61 -48.58 18.66
N PHE A 6 -16.55 -48.71 19.48
CA PHE A 6 -15.75 -47.56 19.94
C PHE A 6 -14.84 -46.96 18.85
N PHE A 7 -14.48 -47.73 17.82
CA PHE A 7 -13.61 -47.27 16.74
C PHE A 7 -14.36 -46.41 15.70
N VAL A 8 -15.67 -46.62 15.55
CA VAL A 8 -16.51 -45.86 14.61
C VAL A 8 -16.89 -44.48 15.17
N ILE A 9 -17.02 -44.32 16.49
CA ILE A 9 -17.35 -43.03 17.14
C ILE A 9 -16.13 -42.08 17.19
N ALA A 10 -14.90 -42.63 17.20
CA ALA A 10 -13.67 -41.83 17.23
C ALA A 10 -13.36 -41.14 15.87
N ILE A 11 -13.85 -41.68 14.75
CA ILE A 11 -13.59 -41.12 13.41
C ILE A 11 -14.59 -40.02 13.05
N THR A 12 -15.83 -40.09 13.55
CA THR A 12 -16.84 -39.02 13.32
C THR A 12 -16.57 -37.74 14.12
N ALA A 13 -15.86 -37.82 15.25
CA ALA A 13 -15.48 -36.65 16.03
C ALA A 13 -14.30 -35.88 15.41
N LEU A 14 -13.42 -36.55 14.66
CA LEU A 14 -12.24 -35.92 14.06
C LEU A 14 -12.57 -35.16 12.75
N SER A 15 -13.59 -35.59 12.01
CA SER A 15 -14.08 -34.86 10.82
C SER A 15 -14.85 -33.57 11.17
N ALA A 16 -15.50 -33.51 12.35
CA ALA A 16 -16.19 -32.31 12.80
C ALA A 16 -15.23 -31.19 13.24
N LEU A 17 -14.07 -31.55 13.82
CA LEU A 17 -13.02 -30.60 14.20
C LEU A 17 -12.25 -30.04 13.00
N ALA A 18 -12.08 -30.81 11.93
CA ALA A 18 -11.47 -30.33 10.69
C ALA A 18 -12.39 -29.35 9.93
N PHE A 19 -13.72 -29.55 9.97
CA PHE A 19 -14.65 -28.65 9.30
C PHE A 19 -14.84 -27.32 10.06
N ALA A 20 -14.85 -27.36 11.40
CA ALA A 20 -14.90 -26.14 12.22
C ALA A 20 -13.64 -25.27 12.05
N GLY A 21 -12.46 -25.89 11.89
CA GLY A 21 -11.20 -25.18 11.66
C GLY A 21 -11.17 -24.42 10.33
N VAL A 22 -11.69 -25.01 9.25
CA VAL A 22 -11.72 -24.37 7.92
C VAL A 22 -12.73 -23.21 7.87
N THR A 23 -13.82 -23.27 8.63
CA THR A 23 -14.81 -22.17 8.69
C THR A 23 -14.33 -20.93 9.47
N LEU A 24 -13.32 -21.06 10.32
CA LEU A 24 -12.81 -19.94 11.13
C LEU A 24 -11.77 -19.06 10.40
N PHE A 25 -11.04 -19.59 9.42
CA PHE A 25 -10.04 -18.82 8.68
C PHE A 25 -10.61 -17.93 7.56
N ASN A 26 -11.81 -18.22 7.07
CA ASN A 26 -12.44 -17.44 5.99
C ASN A 26 -13.05 -16.11 6.44
N ASN A 27 -12.94 -15.76 7.73
CA ASN A 27 -13.50 -14.53 8.30
C ASN A 27 -12.45 -13.47 8.69
N ILE A 28 -11.20 -13.59 8.23
CA ILE A 28 -10.34 -12.42 8.17
C ILE A 28 -10.92 -11.50 7.08
N LYS A 29 -11.89 -10.67 7.45
CA LYS A 29 -12.20 -9.46 6.67
C LYS A 29 -10.86 -8.78 6.44
N LYS A 30 -10.39 -8.76 5.19
CA LYS A 30 -9.35 -7.80 4.78
C LYS A 30 -9.79 -6.46 5.37
N PRO A 31 -8.94 -5.71 6.08
CA PRO A 31 -9.34 -4.43 6.63
C PRO A 31 -9.91 -3.63 5.47
N THR A 32 -11.20 -3.29 5.56
CA THR A 32 -11.83 -2.44 4.56
C THR A 32 -11.01 -1.16 4.55
N PRO A 33 -10.45 -0.76 3.38
CA PRO A 33 -9.77 0.52 3.30
C PRO A 33 -10.70 1.57 3.89
N PRO A 34 -10.22 2.45 4.79
CA PRO A 34 -11.03 3.56 5.25
C PRO A 34 -11.63 4.23 4.02
N ILE A 35 -12.96 4.28 3.96
CA ILE A 35 -13.68 5.09 2.97
C ILE A 35 -13.00 6.46 3.01
N GLN A 36 -12.65 7.05 1.85
CA GLN A 36 -11.99 8.36 1.71
C GLN A 36 -12.75 9.42 2.51
N SER A 37 -12.55 9.47 3.81
CA SER A 37 -13.12 10.48 4.67
C SER A 37 -12.22 11.69 4.48
N LEU A 38 -12.73 12.71 3.80
CA LEU A 38 -12.02 13.96 3.54
C LEU A 38 -11.38 14.56 4.81
N GLU A 39 -11.92 14.23 5.99
CA GLU A 39 -11.41 14.58 7.33
C GLU A 39 -9.97 14.11 7.61
N ASN A 40 -9.48 13.07 6.94
CA ASN A 40 -8.16 12.49 7.20
C ASN A 40 -7.07 12.97 6.22
N LEU A 41 -7.43 13.81 5.24
CA LEU A 41 -6.47 14.34 4.28
C LEU A 41 -5.65 15.47 4.92
N LYS A 42 -4.34 15.43 4.71
CA LYS A 42 -3.40 16.48 5.11
C LYS A 42 -2.93 17.25 3.88
N ASP A 43 -2.66 18.54 4.05
CA ASP A 43 -2.06 19.34 2.99
C ASP A 43 -0.55 19.11 2.95
N LEU A 44 -0.05 18.72 1.78
CA LEU A 44 1.36 18.62 1.45
C LEU A 44 1.67 19.55 0.29
N ARG A 45 2.86 20.16 0.30
CA ARG A 45 3.30 21.03 -0.81
C ARG A 45 4.63 20.58 -1.38
N ILE A 46 4.75 20.62 -2.70
CA ILE A 46 6.02 20.47 -3.42
C ILE A 46 6.24 21.74 -4.22
N GLY A 47 7.15 22.61 -3.76
CA GLY A 47 7.24 23.97 -4.27
C GLY A 47 5.89 24.72 -4.16
N SER A 48 5.31 25.11 -5.30
CA SER A 48 3.99 25.76 -5.36
C SER A 48 2.81 24.79 -5.49
N VAL A 49 3.07 23.51 -5.78
CA VAL A 49 2.06 22.47 -5.99
C VAL A 49 1.46 22.06 -4.65
N ARG A 50 0.12 21.99 -4.57
CA ARG A 50 -0.62 21.51 -3.40
C ARG A 50 -1.20 20.13 -3.68
N ILE A 51 -1.09 19.24 -2.71
CA ILE A 51 -1.51 17.85 -2.78
C ILE A 51 -2.20 17.51 -1.46
N LYS A 52 -3.38 16.90 -1.52
CA LYS A 52 -4.04 16.37 -0.33
C LYS A 52 -3.64 14.91 -0.14
N VAL A 53 -3.02 14.58 0.98
CA VAL A 53 -2.45 13.25 1.20
C VAL A 53 -3.12 12.52 2.34
N GLU A 54 -3.38 11.23 2.12
CA GLU A 54 -3.52 10.26 3.22
C GLU A 54 -2.14 9.89 3.74
N ILE A 55 -2.00 9.66 5.04
CA ILE A 55 -0.72 9.31 5.66
C ILE A 55 -0.69 7.80 5.97
N ALA A 56 0.25 7.09 5.36
CA ALA A 56 0.55 5.69 5.70
C ALA A 56 1.77 5.64 6.61
N LYS A 57 1.53 5.40 7.91
CA LYS A 57 2.57 5.44 8.96
C LYS A 57 2.85 4.06 9.55
N THR A 58 1.84 3.22 9.72
CA THR A 58 2.04 1.87 10.27
C THR A 58 2.50 0.88 9.19
N PRO A 59 3.16 -0.23 9.55
CA PRO A 59 3.49 -1.29 8.59
C PRO A 59 2.28 -1.77 7.81
N GLU A 60 1.12 -1.92 8.46
CA GLU A 60 -0.12 -2.39 7.85
C GLU A 60 -0.67 -1.38 6.83
N GLU A 61 -0.65 -0.09 7.16
CA GLU A 61 -1.04 0.98 6.24
C GLU A 61 -0.12 1.05 5.03
N ARG A 62 1.19 0.88 5.24
CA ARG A 62 2.18 0.89 4.15
C ARG A 62 2.04 -0.33 3.23
N VAL A 63 1.75 -1.51 3.77
CA VAL A 63 1.50 -2.73 2.98
C VAL A 63 0.21 -2.60 2.17
N MET A 64 -0.84 -2.00 2.74
CA MET A 64 -2.10 -1.78 2.05
C MET A 64 -1.97 -0.73 0.94
N GLY A 65 -1.38 0.42 1.26
CA GLY A 65 -1.22 1.52 0.32
C GLY A 65 -2.51 1.91 -0.39
N LEU A 66 -2.43 2.09 -1.71
CA LEU A 66 -3.57 2.36 -2.59
C LEU A 66 -4.21 1.09 -3.21
N SER A 67 -3.83 -0.10 -2.76
CA SER A 67 -4.32 -1.38 -3.31
C SER A 67 -5.85 -1.49 -3.26
N ASP A 68 -6.42 -2.20 -4.24
CA ASP A 68 -7.87 -2.44 -4.39
C ASP A 68 -8.76 -1.18 -4.58
N ARG A 69 -8.17 0.02 -4.65
CA ARG A 69 -8.92 1.25 -4.93
C ARG A 69 -9.24 1.37 -6.42
N GLU A 70 -10.43 1.86 -6.74
CA GLU A 70 -10.85 2.09 -8.13
C GLU A 70 -10.16 3.31 -8.76
N SER A 71 -9.88 4.33 -7.96
CA SER A 71 -9.27 5.58 -8.42
C SER A 71 -8.68 6.39 -7.27
N LEU A 72 -7.90 7.41 -7.64
CA LEU A 72 -7.38 8.45 -6.77
C LEU A 72 -7.76 9.81 -7.36
N ALA A 73 -8.29 10.74 -6.54
CA ALA A 73 -8.61 12.08 -7.02
C ALA A 73 -7.36 12.80 -7.55
N LYS A 74 -7.52 13.67 -8.55
CA LYS A 74 -6.41 14.25 -9.33
C LYS A 74 -5.38 14.99 -8.48
N ASP A 75 -5.83 15.68 -7.45
CA ASP A 75 -5.03 16.47 -6.50
C ASP A 75 -4.77 15.74 -5.18
N ASN A 76 -5.06 14.44 -5.11
CA ASN A 76 -4.79 13.61 -3.96
C ASN A 76 -3.55 12.73 -4.16
N GLY A 77 -3.00 12.27 -3.04
CA GLY A 77 -1.93 11.29 -2.98
C GLY A 77 -1.97 10.47 -1.69
N MET A 78 -1.01 9.57 -1.56
CA MET A 78 -0.70 8.91 -0.30
C MET A 78 0.76 9.13 0.03
N LEU A 79 1.03 9.64 1.23
CA LEU A 79 2.37 9.83 1.75
C LEU A 79 2.70 8.71 2.74
N PHE A 80 3.68 7.91 2.38
CA PHE A 80 4.28 6.89 3.22
C PHE A 80 5.40 7.53 4.04
N THR A 81 5.38 7.29 5.36
CA THR A 81 6.36 7.87 6.29
C THR A 81 7.15 6.77 6.98
N PHE A 82 8.46 7.00 7.15
CA PHE A 82 9.36 6.05 7.78
C PHE A 82 10.13 6.72 8.93
N SER A 83 10.16 6.07 10.09
CA SER A 83 10.87 6.56 11.28
C SER A 83 12.38 6.45 11.14
N GLU A 84 12.82 5.41 10.42
CA GLU A 84 14.23 5.13 10.21
C GLU A 84 14.82 6.09 9.20
N LYS A 85 15.95 6.70 9.56
CA LYS A 85 16.79 7.41 8.60
C LYS A 85 17.65 6.41 7.84
N ASN A 86 18.07 6.76 6.62
CA ASN A 86 18.96 5.95 5.78
C ASN A 86 18.37 4.61 5.27
N ILE A 87 17.06 4.54 5.06
CA ILE A 87 16.42 3.36 4.45
C ILE A 87 16.18 3.54 2.95
N LYS A 88 16.12 2.42 2.21
CA LYS A 88 15.65 2.35 0.82
C LYS A 88 14.39 1.50 0.79
N PRO A 89 13.20 2.09 0.97
CA PRO A 89 11.98 1.32 1.03
C PRO A 89 11.71 0.59 -0.30
N LEU A 90 10.99 -0.52 -0.21
CA LEU A 90 10.60 -1.36 -1.33
C LEU A 90 9.09 -1.23 -1.53
N PHE A 91 8.68 -0.94 -2.75
CA PHE A 91 7.29 -0.78 -3.15
C PHE A 91 6.94 -1.73 -4.28
N TRP A 92 5.66 -2.04 -4.40
CA TRP A 92 5.08 -2.84 -5.49
C TRP A 92 3.75 -2.24 -5.92
N MET A 93 3.18 -2.78 -6.98
CA MET A 93 1.86 -2.40 -7.51
C MET A 93 0.82 -3.53 -7.38
N LYS A 94 0.99 -4.42 -6.39
CA LYS A 94 0.05 -5.51 -6.10
C LYS A 94 -1.38 -4.98 -5.95
N ASP A 95 -2.34 -5.66 -6.58
CA ASP A 95 -3.78 -5.34 -6.52
C ASP A 95 -4.11 -3.88 -6.92
N MET A 96 -3.25 -3.20 -7.68
CA MET A 96 -3.48 -1.84 -8.15
C MET A 96 -4.37 -1.83 -9.40
N ARG A 97 -5.17 -0.76 -9.59
CA ARG A 97 -6.11 -0.63 -10.71
C ARG A 97 -5.85 0.58 -11.62
N PHE A 98 -4.94 1.47 -11.21
CA PHE A 98 -4.57 2.67 -11.95
C PHE A 98 -3.07 2.91 -11.84
N GLY A 99 -2.51 3.67 -12.78
CA GLY A 99 -1.09 3.97 -12.78
C GLY A 99 -0.72 5.06 -11.77
N LEU A 100 0.51 5.00 -11.29
CA LEU A 100 1.05 5.93 -10.28
C LEU A 100 2.39 6.54 -10.75
N ASP A 101 2.67 7.74 -10.25
CA ASP A 101 4.06 8.21 -10.11
C ASP A 101 4.50 7.98 -8.66
N PHE A 102 5.71 7.47 -8.46
CA PHE A 102 6.36 7.39 -7.14
C PHE A 102 7.37 8.52 -7.00
N ILE A 103 7.11 9.42 -6.06
CA ILE A 103 7.99 10.54 -5.74
C ILE A 103 8.74 10.19 -4.45
N TRP A 104 10.01 9.86 -4.58
CA TRP A 104 10.88 9.48 -3.47
C TRP A 104 11.48 10.74 -2.84
N ILE A 105 11.38 10.84 -1.52
CA ILE A 105 11.69 12.06 -0.79
C ILE A 105 12.62 11.72 0.37
N ASN A 106 13.72 12.45 0.47
CA ASN A 106 14.64 12.37 1.60
C ASN A 106 14.83 13.74 2.23
N ASP A 107 14.66 13.83 3.55
CA ASP A 107 14.84 15.06 4.31
C ASP A 107 14.17 16.28 3.64
N ARG A 108 12.89 16.11 3.26
CA ARG A 108 12.05 17.14 2.61
C ARG A 108 12.52 17.58 1.23
N LYS A 109 13.28 16.76 0.54
CA LYS A 109 13.71 17.01 -0.85
C LYS A 109 13.36 15.83 -1.73
N VAL A 110 12.78 16.10 -2.89
CA VAL A 110 12.57 15.06 -3.91
C VAL A 110 13.93 14.59 -4.42
N ILE A 111 14.21 13.30 -4.30
CA ILE A 111 15.49 12.70 -4.71
C ILE A 111 15.37 11.87 -5.99
N GLN A 112 14.20 11.30 -6.26
CA GLN A 112 13.92 10.47 -7.42
C GLN A 112 12.42 10.53 -7.74
N ILE A 113 12.07 10.37 -9.00
CA ILE A 113 10.69 10.22 -9.45
C ILE A 113 10.63 9.07 -10.44
N ASP A 114 9.88 8.02 -10.11
CA ASP A 114 9.55 6.94 -11.05
C ASP A 114 8.16 7.22 -11.60
N LYS A 115 8.07 7.52 -12.90
CA LYS A 115 6.84 8.01 -13.53
C LYS A 115 6.11 6.91 -14.27
N GLY A 116 4.78 7.02 -14.35
CA GLY A 116 3.97 6.19 -15.23
C GLY A 116 4.05 4.69 -14.93
N ILE A 117 4.14 4.34 -13.65
CA ILE A 117 4.16 2.96 -13.20
C ILE A 117 2.76 2.38 -13.41
N ASN A 118 2.65 1.36 -14.25
CA ASN A 118 1.37 0.72 -14.55
C ASN A 118 1.08 -0.44 -13.59
N PRO A 119 -0.20 -0.75 -13.32
CA PRO A 119 -0.57 -1.97 -12.63
C PRO A 119 0.02 -3.22 -13.31
N PRO A 120 0.38 -4.25 -12.54
CA PRO A 120 0.74 -5.54 -13.10
C PRO A 120 -0.48 -6.18 -13.80
N ALA A 121 -0.23 -7.18 -14.64
CA ALA A 121 -1.32 -7.94 -15.24
C ALA A 121 -2.19 -8.59 -14.15
N GLN A 122 -3.50 -8.71 -14.39
CA GLN A 122 -4.42 -9.32 -13.44
C GLN A 122 -3.97 -10.76 -13.12
N GLY A 123 -3.91 -11.11 -11.84
CA GLY A 123 -3.49 -12.43 -11.39
C GLY A 123 -1.97 -12.66 -11.37
N THR A 124 -1.16 -11.61 -11.54
CA THR A 124 0.30 -11.71 -11.34
C THR A 124 0.60 -12.24 -9.93
N PRO A 125 1.36 -13.34 -9.80
CA PRO A 125 1.69 -13.89 -8.49
C PRO A 125 2.71 -12.99 -7.76
N ASP A 126 2.69 -13.03 -6.43
CA ASP A 126 3.52 -12.15 -5.58
C ASP A 126 5.02 -12.20 -5.90
N ASN A 127 5.54 -13.38 -6.28
CA ASN A 127 6.94 -13.57 -6.62
C ASN A 127 7.34 -13.03 -8.00
N ALA A 128 6.38 -12.63 -8.83
CA ALA A 128 6.60 -12.04 -10.15
C ALA A 128 6.32 -10.53 -10.17
N LEU A 129 5.94 -9.94 -9.04
CA LEU A 129 5.73 -8.50 -8.93
C LEU A 129 7.05 -7.75 -9.10
N GLN A 130 7.02 -6.70 -9.93
CA GLN A 130 8.13 -5.75 -9.99
C GLN A 130 8.24 -5.00 -8.67
N ILE A 131 9.47 -4.90 -8.17
CA ILE A 131 9.81 -4.14 -6.97
C ILE A 131 10.47 -2.83 -7.38
N PHE A 132 9.99 -1.74 -6.78
CA PHE A 132 10.49 -0.38 -6.97
C PHE A 132 11.22 0.07 -5.70
N SER A 133 12.34 0.76 -5.87
CA SER A 133 13.16 1.25 -4.78
C SER A 133 13.96 2.47 -5.21
N PRO A 134 14.22 3.44 -4.32
CA PRO A 134 15.03 4.59 -4.67
C PRO A 134 16.52 4.22 -4.72
N ASN A 135 17.27 4.91 -5.57
CA ASN A 135 18.72 4.75 -5.69
C ASN A 135 19.45 5.19 -4.41
N ASP A 136 18.90 6.17 -3.70
CA ASP A 136 19.42 6.73 -2.45
C ASP A 136 18.38 6.61 -1.33
N PRO A 137 18.77 6.74 -0.06
CA PRO A 137 17.79 6.65 1.02
C PRO A 137 16.63 7.63 0.90
N ALA A 138 15.42 7.19 1.26
CA ALA A 138 14.19 7.99 1.26
C ALA A 138 13.37 7.71 2.53
N ASN A 139 13.13 8.74 3.34
CA ASN A 139 12.29 8.65 4.55
C ASN A 139 10.81 8.99 4.30
N TYR A 140 10.48 9.41 3.08
CA TYR A 140 9.11 9.58 2.62
C TYR A 140 8.97 9.08 1.18
N VAL A 141 7.78 8.57 0.85
CA VAL A 141 7.38 8.23 -0.52
C VAL A 141 6.01 8.80 -0.74
N LEU A 142 5.83 9.58 -1.81
CA LEU A 142 4.54 10.11 -2.21
C LEU A 142 4.07 9.38 -3.47
N GLU A 143 2.96 8.67 -3.36
CA GLU A 143 2.24 8.11 -4.50
C GLU A 143 1.15 9.09 -4.95
N VAL A 144 1.15 9.41 -6.24
CA VAL A 144 0.15 10.26 -6.90
C VAL A 144 -0.24 9.61 -8.24
N ASN A 145 -1.33 10.08 -8.85
CA ASN A 145 -1.76 9.60 -10.16
C ASN A 145 -0.62 9.65 -11.20
N SER A 146 -0.56 8.64 -12.06
CA SER A 146 0.40 8.60 -13.19
C SER A 146 0.35 9.89 -14.02
N GLY A 147 1.54 10.42 -14.34
CA GLY A 147 1.71 11.67 -15.10
C GLY A 147 1.48 12.95 -14.28
N PHE A 148 1.14 12.85 -13.00
CA PHE A 148 0.98 14.00 -12.11
C PHE A 148 2.26 14.85 -12.09
N SER A 149 3.42 14.21 -11.97
CA SER A 149 4.71 14.91 -11.82
C SER A 149 5.01 15.80 -13.03
N ASP A 150 4.72 15.31 -14.24
CA ASP A 150 4.89 16.09 -15.47
C ASP A 150 3.85 17.20 -15.59
N SER A 151 2.59 16.90 -15.28
CA SER A 151 1.50 17.88 -15.40
C SER A 151 1.63 19.05 -14.43
N MET A 152 2.17 18.80 -13.24
CA MET A 152 2.35 19.79 -12.18
C MET A 152 3.76 20.36 -12.13
N GLY A 153 4.68 19.84 -12.95
CA GLY A 153 6.06 20.31 -13.04
C GLY A 153 6.91 19.97 -11.82
N VAL A 154 6.61 18.89 -11.10
CA VAL A 154 7.42 18.39 -9.96
C VAL A 154 8.71 17.76 -10.47
N LYS A 155 9.83 18.11 -9.84
CA LYS A 155 11.17 17.70 -10.27
C LYS A 155 12.03 17.23 -9.09
N VAL A 156 13.03 16.41 -9.41
CA VAL A 156 14.11 16.09 -8.49
C VAL A 156 14.77 17.40 -8.04
N GLY A 157 14.94 17.53 -6.72
CA GLY A 157 15.47 18.72 -6.09
C GLY A 157 14.43 19.63 -5.46
N ASP A 158 13.15 19.48 -5.81
CA ASP A 158 12.08 20.30 -5.22
C ASP A 158 11.96 20.06 -3.72
N TYR A 159 11.68 21.15 -3.00
CA TYR A 159 11.42 21.11 -1.57
C TYR A 159 9.98 20.65 -1.29
N VAL A 160 9.84 19.78 -0.31
CA VAL A 160 8.58 19.22 0.15
C VAL A 160 8.25 19.78 1.53
N ASP A 161 7.22 20.60 1.59
CA ASP A 161 6.69 21.11 2.85
C ASP A 161 5.73 20.10 3.47
N ILE A 162 6.18 19.51 4.57
CA ILE A 162 5.45 18.53 5.39
C ILE A 162 5.14 19.07 6.80
N THR A 163 5.21 20.38 6.99
CA THR A 163 5.02 21.01 8.31
C THR A 163 3.58 20.93 8.84
N GLN A 164 2.62 20.58 7.98
CA GLN A 164 1.20 20.48 8.33
C GLN A 164 0.69 19.03 8.46
N LEU A 165 1.62 18.06 8.48
CA LEU A 165 1.31 16.63 8.59
C LEU A 165 1.16 16.14 10.04
#